data_AF-A0A353T816-F1
#
_entry.id   AF-A0A353T816-F1
#
_cell.length_a   1.000
_cell.length_b   1.000
_cell.length_c   1.000
_cell.angle_alpha   90.00
_cell.angle_beta   90.00
_cell.angle_gamma   90.00
#
_symmetry.space_group_name_H-M   'P 1'
#
loop_
_entity.id
_entity.type
_entity.pdbx_description
1 polymer ?
#
loop_
_entity_poly.entity_id
_entity_poly.type
_entity_poly.pdbx_seq_one_letter_code
_entity_poly.pdbx_strand_id
1 'polypeptide(L)'
;MKIENLKRRFVVHKHTRGDDVHWDLMIEYADCLKTWRLDNPPEKLARENTKATPIFDHDRKFLTYQGSVNNGKGDVKIADQGNCTIESSNERNLKINFDGRILKGAFAFELAAI
;
A
#
# COMPACT_ATOMS: atom_id res chain seq x y z
N MET A 1 -14.14 14.14 -13.49
CA MET A 1 -13.46 14.52 -12.23
C MET A 1 -11.97 14.57 -12.52
N LYS A 2 -11.34 15.75 -12.53
CA LYS A 2 -9.88 15.85 -12.70
C LYS A 2 -9.24 15.22 -11.47
N ILE A 3 -8.43 14.19 -11.66
CA ILE A 3 -7.55 13.72 -10.59
C ILE A 3 -6.53 14.83 -10.41
N GLU A 4 -6.75 15.68 -9.43
CA GLU A 4 -5.70 16.61 -9.03
C GLU A 4 -4.49 15.76 -8.60
N ASN A 5 -3.31 16.15 -9.08
CA ASN A 5 -2.00 15.56 -8.77
C ASN A 5 -1.63 15.85 -7.30
N LEU A 6 -2.54 15.55 -6.38
CA LEU A 6 -2.41 15.77 -4.96
C LEU A 6 -1.42 14.75 -4.41
N LYS A 7 -0.39 15.29 -3.78
CA LYS A 7 0.55 14.53 -2.98
C LYS A 7 -0.21 13.91 -1.80
N ARG A 8 -0.15 12.59 -1.70
CA ARG A 8 -0.79 11.76 -0.67
C ARG A 8 0.29 11.06 0.13
N ARG A 9 -0.01 10.65 1.36
CA ARG A 9 0.88 9.76 2.12
C ARG A 9 0.59 8.31 1.78
N PHE A 10 1.61 7.48 1.88
CA PHE A 10 1.45 6.03 1.84
C PHE A 10 2.31 5.37 2.92
N VAL A 11 1.90 4.16 3.30
CA VAL A 11 2.67 3.27 4.17
C VAL A 11 2.57 1.85 3.64
N VAL A 12 3.64 1.07 3.77
CA VAL A 12 3.65 -0.38 3.61
C VAL A 12 3.90 -0.98 4.96
N HIS A 13 2.91 -1.69 5.49
CA HIS A 13 3.04 -2.43 6.74
C HIS A 13 3.47 -3.86 6.47
N LYS A 14 4.49 -4.34 7.19
CA LYS A 14 4.75 -5.77 7.32
C LYS A 14 3.94 -6.29 8.49
N HIS A 15 3.02 -7.21 8.20
CA HIS A 15 2.24 -7.93 9.18
C HIS A 15 2.90 -9.28 9.45
N THR A 16 2.92 -9.70 10.71
CA THR A 16 3.44 -11.00 11.12
C THR A 16 2.51 -11.62 12.14
N ARG A 17 2.06 -12.86 11.88
CA ARG A 17 1.23 -13.66 12.78
C ARG A 17 1.68 -15.12 12.72
N GLY A 18 2.52 -15.53 13.67
CA GLY A 18 3.22 -16.82 13.57
C GLY A 18 4.06 -16.84 12.28
N ASP A 19 3.85 -17.86 11.46
CA ASP A 19 4.53 -18.02 10.16
C ASP A 19 3.83 -17.26 9.01
N ASP A 20 2.63 -16.69 9.22
CA ASP A 20 1.95 -15.85 8.23
C ASP A 20 2.57 -14.46 8.20
N VAL A 21 3.24 -14.13 7.09
CA VAL A 21 3.86 -12.84 6.83
C VAL A 21 3.32 -12.29 5.51
N HIS A 22 2.83 -11.05 5.56
CA HIS A 22 2.34 -10.34 4.37
C HIS A 22 2.60 -8.85 4.51
N TRP A 23 2.33 -8.12 3.43
CA TRP A 23 2.49 -6.68 3.39
C TRP A 23 1.20 -6.00 2.98
N ASP A 24 0.82 -4.94 3.69
CA ASP A 24 -0.34 -4.13 3.34
C ASP A 24 0.16 -2.76 2.87
N LEU A 25 -0.06 -2.46 1.60
CA LEU A 25 0.12 -1.12 1.06
C LEU A 25 -1.14 -0.31 1.32
N MET A 26 -0.99 0.83 1.98
CA MET A 26 -2.05 1.75 2.34
C MET A 26 -1.76 3.12 1.75
N ILE A 27 -2.71 3.70 1.01
CA ILE A 27 -2.60 5.02 0.38
C ILE A 27 -3.70 5.91 0.91
N GLU A 28 -3.33 7.10 1.36
CA GLU A 28 -4.26 8.11 1.86
C GLU A 28 -5.25 8.56 0.78
N TYR A 29 -6.55 8.43 1.06
CA TYR A 29 -7.63 8.82 0.17
C TYR A 29 -8.78 9.45 0.96
N ALA A 30 -8.93 10.76 0.82
CA ALA A 30 -9.91 11.55 1.57
C ALA A 30 -9.80 11.32 3.10
N ASP A 31 -10.75 10.59 3.68
CA ASP A 31 -10.86 10.31 5.12
C ASP A 31 -10.35 8.92 5.52
N CYS A 32 -9.98 8.07 4.57
CA CYS A 32 -9.51 6.70 4.82
C CYS A 32 -8.15 6.40 4.16
N LEU A 33 -7.67 5.18 4.36
CA LEU A 33 -6.59 4.57 3.61
C LEU A 33 -7.16 3.50 2.70
N LYS A 34 -6.95 3.64 1.39
CA LYS A 34 -7.20 2.55 0.44
C LYS A 34 -6.09 1.52 0.60
N THR A 35 -6.47 0.27 0.79
CA THR A 35 -5.54 -0.78 1.21
C THR A 35 -5.53 -1.98 0.27
N TRP A 36 -4.32 -2.43 -0.05
CA TRP A 36 -4.08 -3.66 -0.80
C TRP A 36 -3.09 -4.54 -0.06
N ARG A 37 -3.44 -5.81 0.09
CA ARG A 37 -2.52 -6.85 0.54
C ARG A 37 -1.62 -7.27 -0.62
N LEU A 38 -0.33 -7.24 -0.40
CA LEU A 38 0.73 -7.62 -1.33
C LEU A 38 1.31 -8.97 -0.91
N ASP A 39 1.50 -9.86 -1.89
CA ASP A 39 2.10 -11.16 -1.66
C ASP A 39 3.64 -11.08 -1.51
N ASN A 40 4.25 -10.03 -2.09
CA ASN A 40 5.70 -9.80 -2.01
C ASN A 40 6.06 -8.56 -1.18
N PRO A 41 7.25 -8.57 -0.56
CA PRO A 41 7.79 -7.40 0.14
C PRO A 41 8.10 -6.23 -0.81
N PRO A 42 8.06 -4.96 -0.33
CA PRO A 42 8.32 -3.78 -1.16
C PRO A 42 9.70 -3.81 -1.84
N GLU A 43 10.70 -4.43 -1.22
CA GLU A 43 12.07 -4.56 -1.75
C GLU A 43 12.16 -5.36 -3.06
N LYS A 44 11.15 -6.18 -3.35
CA LYS A 44 11.08 -6.96 -4.59
C LYS A 44 10.31 -6.24 -5.70
N LEU A 45 9.40 -5.33 -5.36
CA LEU A 45 8.48 -4.72 -6.33
C LEU A 45 9.17 -3.86 -7.39
N ALA A 46 10.43 -3.46 -7.16
CA ALA A 46 11.24 -2.79 -8.17
C ALA A 46 11.68 -3.70 -9.34
N ARG A 47 11.57 -5.02 -9.19
CA ARG A 47 12.09 -6.00 -10.16
C ARG A 47 11.04 -7.03 -10.61
N GLU A 48 10.01 -7.26 -9.82
CA GLU A 48 8.98 -8.26 -10.11
C GLU A 48 7.58 -7.74 -9.81
N ASN A 49 6.61 -8.24 -10.57
CA ASN A 49 5.20 -7.98 -10.30
C ASN A 49 4.75 -8.77 -9.07
N THR A 50 3.77 -8.23 -8.35
CA THR A 50 3.09 -8.91 -7.25
C THR A 50 1.59 -8.80 -7.40
N LYS A 51 0.85 -9.72 -6.77
CA LYS A 51 -0.59 -9.58 -6.64
C LYS A 51 -0.89 -8.54 -5.56
N ALA A 52 -1.73 -7.57 -5.90
CA ALA A 52 -2.27 -6.59 -4.97
C ALA A 52 -3.76 -6.86 -4.78
N THR A 53 -4.15 -7.49 -3.67
CA THR A 53 -5.54 -7.83 -3.38
C THR A 53 -6.18 -6.71 -2.56
N PRO A 54 -7.24 -6.02 -3.05
CA PRO A 54 -7.91 -4.98 -2.28
C PRO A 54 -8.54 -5.60 -1.02
N ILE A 55 -8.37 -4.91 0.12
CA ILE A 55 -8.99 -5.26 1.39
C ILE A 55 -9.73 -4.05 1.97
N PHE A 56 -10.33 -4.19 3.15
CA PHE A 56 -11.06 -3.10 3.78
C PHE A 56 -10.20 -1.84 3.92
N ASP A 57 -10.84 -0.68 3.73
CA ASP A 57 -10.21 0.61 4.01
C ASP A 57 -9.77 0.69 5.48
N HIS A 58 -8.65 1.35 5.73
CA HIS A 58 -8.10 1.51 7.07
C HIS A 58 -8.18 2.96 7.54
N ASP A 59 -8.15 3.15 8.86
CA ASP A 59 -8.08 4.47 9.49
C ASP A 59 -6.71 5.14 9.22
N ARG A 60 -6.71 6.45 9.02
CA ARG A 60 -5.50 7.25 8.77
C ARG A 60 -4.44 7.14 9.87
N LYS A 61 -4.82 6.78 11.11
CA LYS A 61 -3.84 6.52 12.18
C LYS A 61 -2.81 5.45 11.80
N PHE A 62 -3.18 4.51 10.92
CA PHE A 62 -2.28 3.44 10.48
C PHE A 62 -1.10 3.95 9.66
N LEU A 63 -1.11 5.18 9.14
CA LEU A 63 0.06 5.77 8.46
C LEU A 63 1.32 5.85 9.33
N THR A 64 1.16 5.80 10.65
CA THR A 64 2.28 5.89 11.61
C THR A 64 2.26 4.78 12.66
N TYR A 65 1.26 3.89 12.60
CA TYR A 65 1.06 2.87 13.63
C TYR A 65 2.09 1.75 13.51
N GLN A 66 2.64 1.33 14.64
CA GLN A 66 3.44 0.12 14.77
C GLN A 66 3.10 -0.54 16.10
N GLY A 67 3.15 -1.86 16.15
CA GLY A 67 2.88 -2.63 17.37
C GLY A 67 1.88 -3.74 17.16
N SER A 68 1.32 -4.21 18.27
CA SER A 68 0.51 -5.42 18.28
C SER A 68 -0.87 -5.22 17.64
N VAL A 69 -1.36 -6.24 16.95
CA VAL A 69 -2.68 -6.30 16.32
C VAL A 69 -3.37 -7.62 16.66
N ASN A 70 -4.66 -7.74 16.33
CA ASN A 70 -5.45 -8.95 16.53
C ASN A 70 -5.40 -9.49 17.98
N ASN A 71 -5.60 -8.60 18.96
CA ASN A 71 -5.57 -8.94 20.40
C ASN A 71 -4.26 -9.62 20.84
N GLY A 72 -3.11 -9.12 20.41
CA GLY A 72 -1.82 -9.70 20.81
C GLY A 72 -1.31 -10.81 19.90
N LYS A 73 -2.08 -11.22 18.88
CA LYS A 73 -1.76 -12.40 18.05
C LYS A 73 -0.93 -12.09 16.80
N GLY A 74 -0.69 -10.81 16.51
CA GLY A 74 0.20 -10.42 15.44
C GLY A 74 0.85 -9.08 15.73
N ASP A 75 1.82 -8.74 14.91
CA ASP A 75 2.57 -7.49 14.98
C ASP A 75 2.62 -6.82 13.62
N VAL A 76 2.65 -5.49 13.67
CA VAL A 76 2.79 -4.62 12.51
C VAL A 76 4.02 -3.75 12.68
N LYS A 77 4.85 -3.72 11.63
CA LYS A 77 5.99 -2.81 11.48
C LYS A 77 5.88 -2.07 10.16
N ILE A 78 6.38 -0.83 10.12
CA ILE A 78 6.46 -0.08 8.86
C ILE A 78 7.66 -0.62 8.06
N ALA A 79 7.38 -1.23 6.91
CA ALA A 79 8.39 -1.68 5.96
C ALA A 79 8.84 -0.53 5.05
N ASP A 80 7.90 0.31 4.59
CA ASP A 80 8.19 1.53 3.85
C ASP A 80 7.14 2.60 4.14
N GLN A 81 7.48 3.86 3.93
CA GLN A 81 6.53 4.97 3.99
C GLN A 81 7.07 6.17 3.22
N GLY A 82 6.16 7.02 2.78
CA GLY A 82 6.53 8.24 2.10
C GLY A 82 5.33 8.96 1.51
N ASN A 83 5.57 9.63 0.40
CA ASN A 83 4.52 10.30 -0.35
C ASN A 83 4.31 9.61 -1.70
N CYS A 84 3.14 9.80 -2.28
CA CYS A 84 2.84 9.35 -3.64
C CYS A 84 1.87 10.30 -4.33
N THR A 85 1.84 10.22 -5.65
CA THR A 85 0.88 10.95 -6.48
C THR A 85 0.19 9.97 -7.40
N ILE A 86 -1.15 10.04 -7.48
CA ILE A 86 -1.92 9.28 -8.46
C ILE A 86 -1.85 10.04 -9.78
N GLU A 87 -1.14 9.49 -10.76
CA GLU A 87 -0.94 10.12 -12.07
C GLU A 87 -2.12 9.87 -13.01
N SER A 88 -2.70 8.69 -12.95
CA SER A 88 -3.91 8.34 -13.69
C SER A 88 -4.69 7.23 -12.98
N SER A 89 -6.01 7.28 -13.04
CA SER A 89 -6.86 6.19 -12.60
C SER A 89 -8.03 6.05 -13.56
N ASN A 90 -8.28 4.82 -13.98
CA ASN A 90 -9.50 4.40 -14.67
C ASN A 90 -9.97 3.06 -14.06
N GLU A 91 -11.04 2.48 -14.60
CA GLU A 91 -11.67 1.28 -14.07
C GLU A 91 -10.75 0.05 -14.01
N ARG A 92 -9.68 0.01 -14.81
CA ARG A 92 -8.78 -1.15 -14.94
C ARG A 92 -7.33 -0.87 -14.59
N ASN A 93 -6.93 0.38 -14.55
CA ASN A 93 -5.54 0.78 -14.36
C ASN A 93 -5.43 1.98 -13.41
N LEU A 94 -4.49 1.87 -12.48
CA LEU A 94 -4.12 2.93 -11.55
C LEU A 94 -2.59 3.10 -11.60
N LYS A 95 -2.14 4.28 -12.01
CA LYS A 95 -0.71 4.65 -12.01
C LYS A 95 -0.40 5.55 -10.85
N ILE A 96 0.60 5.16 -10.07
CA ILE A 96 1.01 5.86 -8.87
C ILE A 96 2.52 6.07 -8.92
N ASN A 97 2.96 7.30 -8.73
CA ASN A 97 4.38 7.61 -8.54
C ASN A 97 4.69 7.68 -7.05
N PHE A 98 5.57 6.81 -6.57
CA PHE A 98 5.99 6.72 -5.17
C PHE A 98 7.30 7.47 -4.92
N ASP A 99 7.35 8.12 -3.75
CA ASP A 99 8.51 8.80 -3.17
C ASP A 99 8.66 8.31 -1.71
N GLY A 100 9.05 7.04 -1.59
CA GLY A 100 9.35 6.36 -0.32
C GLY A 100 10.83 6.07 -0.12
N ARG A 101 11.13 5.29 0.93
CA ARG A 101 12.49 4.82 1.19
C ARG A 101 12.84 3.66 0.26
N ILE A 102 11.89 2.76 0.02
CA ILE A 102 12.04 1.56 -0.80
C ILE A 102 11.32 1.73 -2.15
N LEU A 103 10.01 1.98 -2.13
CA LEU A 103 9.22 2.20 -3.33
C LEU A 103 9.51 3.60 -3.89
N LYS A 104 10.04 3.66 -5.11
CA LYS A 104 10.41 4.89 -5.81
C LYS A 104 10.04 4.81 -7.28
N GLY A 105 9.48 5.88 -7.82
CA GLY A 105 9.08 5.98 -9.22
C GLY A 105 7.67 5.47 -9.49
N ALA A 106 7.35 5.31 -10.76
CA ALA A 106 6.01 4.95 -11.23
C ALA A 106 5.75 3.45 -11.14
N PHE A 107 4.60 3.10 -10.55
CA PHE A 107 4.06 1.75 -10.48
C PHE A 107 2.66 1.73 -11.09
N ALA A 108 2.32 0.63 -11.76
CA ALA A 108 1.00 0.40 -12.33
C ALA A 108 0.28 -0.74 -11.60
N PHE A 109 -0.96 -0.48 -11.20
CA PHE A 109 -1.90 -1.47 -10.70
C PHE A 109 -2.85 -1.79 -11.83
N GLU A 110 -2.87 -3.06 -12.25
CA GLU A 110 -3.70 -3.54 -13.34
C GLU A 110 -4.70 -4.56 -12.82
N LEU A 111 -5.98 -4.36 -13.14
CA LEU A 111 -7.00 -5.36 -12.83
C LEU A 111 -6.71 -6.60 -13.69
N ALA A 112 -6.48 -7.73 -13.03
CA ALA A 112 -6.32 -9.00 -13.73
C ALA A 112 -7.56 -9.29 -14.59
N ALA A 113 -7.34 -9.71 -15.83
CA ALA A 113 -8.42 -10.21 -16.68
C ALA A 113 -9.01 -11.48 -16.03
N ILE A 114 -10.34 -11.55 -15.97
CA ILE A 114 -11.11 -12.71 -15.51
C ILE A 114 -11.04 -13.82 -16.56
#